data_AF-A0A9Q3BAR7-F1
#
_entry.id   AF-A0A9Q3BAR7-F1
#
_cell.length_a   1.000
_cell.length_b   1.000
_cell.length_c   1.000
_cell.angle_alpha   90.00
_cell.angle_beta   90.00
_cell.angle_gamma   90.00
#
_symmetry.space_group_name_H-M   'P 1'
#
loop_
_entity.id
_entity.type
_entity.pdbx_description
1 polymer ?
#
loop_
_entity_poly.entity_id
_entity_poly.type
_entity_poly.pdbx_seq_one_letter_code
_entity_poly.pdbx_strand_id
1 'polypeptide(L)'
;MATNSGTGIEIPIVDSSDEEVILKTKIIKLDTSNWVQWSSQMENYLTARQYGDLLMPPSEEVKRSPEFRQKNSSALALLWGCVSTELEEVLLDNKTSFYNTWEALGNICGKKFNSHHLRDLLCVRS
;
A
#
# COMPACT_ATOMS: atom_id res chain seq x y z
N MET A 1 -16.72 -30.13 54.23
CA MET A 1 -15.35 -30.20 53.68
C MET A 1 -15.37 -29.57 52.30
N ALA A 2 -14.57 -28.52 52.13
CA ALA A 2 -14.71 -27.50 51.10
C ALA A 2 -13.94 -27.83 49.82
N THR A 3 -14.64 -27.60 48.71
CA THR A 3 -14.25 -27.08 47.38
C THR A 3 -12.84 -27.33 46.83
N ASN A 4 -12.84 -28.03 45.69
CA ASN A 4 -11.77 -28.18 44.70
C ASN A 4 -11.22 -26.81 44.23
N SER A 5 -9.90 -26.63 44.31
CA SER A 5 -9.19 -25.45 43.79
C SER A 5 -8.71 -25.71 42.36
N GLY A 6 -9.49 -25.28 41.38
CA GLY A 6 -9.05 -25.18 39.99
C GLY A 6 -8.39 -23.82 39.78
N THR A 7 -7.06 -23.78 39.78
CA THR A 7 -6.28 -22.56 39.50
C THR A 7 -6.28 -22.30 38.00
N GLY A 8 -7.34 -21.69 37.50
CA GLY A 8 -7.38 -21.10 36.17
C GLY A 8 -6.55 -19.83 36.16
N ILE A 9 -5.49 -19.81 35.34
CA ILE A 9 -4.69 -18.60 35.09
C ILE A 9 -5.58 -17.62 34.34
N GLU A 10 -6.04 -16.57 35.04
CA GLU A 10 -6.66 -15.41 34.40
C GLU A 10 -5.57 -14.64 33.65
N ILE A 11 -5.53 -14.83 32.33
CA ILE A 11 -4.80 -13.93 31.44
C ILE A 11 -5.52 -12.58 31.50
N PRO A 12 -4.85 -11.47 31.85
CA PRO A 12 -5.47 -10.17 31.76
C PRO A 12 -5.79 -9.91 30.28
N ILE A 13 -7.09 -9.81 29.98
CA ILE A 13 -7.59 -9.30 28.71
C ILE A 13 -7.14 -7.83 28.68
N VAL A 14 -6.04 -7.57 27.99
CA VAL A 14 -5.67 -6.21 27.59
C VAL A 14 -6.73 -5.77 26.59
N ASP A 15 -7.65 -4.95 27.05
CA ASP A 15 -8.56 -4.16 26.23
C ASP A 15 -7.72 -3.15 25.44
N SER A 16 -7.23 -3.57 24.27
CA SER A 16 -6.58 -2.70 23.29
C SER A 16 -7.65 -2.21 22.32
N SER A 17 -8.44 -1.25 22.80
CA SER A 17 -9.69 -0.78 22.17
C SER A 17 -9.52 0.27 21.07
N ASP A 18 -8.30 0.73 20.76
CA ASP A 18 -8.13 1.93 19.91
C ASP A 18 -7.19 1.80 18.69
N GLU A 19 -6.49 0.68 18.48
CA GLU A 19 -5.65 0.49 17.26
C GLU A 19 -6.37 -0.23 16.11
N GLU A 20 -7.53 -0.83 16.36
CA GLU A 20 -8.22 -1.68 15.36
C GLU A 20 -9.26 -0.95 14.51
N VAL A 21 -9.45 0.36 14.73
CA VAL A 21 -10.38 1.18 13.94
C VAL A 21 -9.75 1.64 12.61
N ILE A 22 -8.42 1.53 12.46
CA ILE A 22 -7.71 1.98 11.28
C ILE A 22 -7.54 0.80 10.30
N LEU A 23 -8.45 0.73 9.31
CA LEU A 23 -8.35 -0.02 8.04
C LEU A 23 -9.16 -1.33 7.90
N LYS A 24 -10.47 -1.29 8.21
CA LYS A 24 -11.44 -2.15 7.50
C LYS A 24 -11.74 -1.70 6.07
N THR A 25 -11.04 -0.68 5.56
CA THR A 25 -11.08 -0.29 4.15
C THR A 25 -10.33 -1.35 3.36
N LYS A 26 -11.07 -2.36 2.90
CA LYS A 26 -10.59 -3.32 1.91
C LYS A 26 -10.18 -2.52 0.67
N ILE A 27 -8.88 -2.29 0.50
CA ILE A 27 -8.35 -1.70 -0.74
C ILE A 27 -8.86 -2.58 -1.88
N ILE A 28 -9.53 -1.97 -2.85
CA ILE A 28 -10.02 -2.71 -4.01
C ILE A 28 -8.85 -3.40 -4.72
N LYS A 29 -9.07 -4.51 -5.41
CA LYS A 29 -8.00 -5.14 -6.17
C LYS A 29 -7.70 -4.28 -7.41
N LEU A 30 -6.44 -3.89 -7.61
CA LEU A 30 -6.00 -3.14 -8.79
C LEU A 30 -6.17 -4.00 -10.02
N ASP A 31 -6.73 -3.41 -11.06
CA ASP A 31 -6.72 -3.90 -12.43
C ASP A 31 -6.35 -2.76 -13.39
N THR A 32 -6.34 -3.02 -14.70
CA THR A 32 -5.93 -2.01 -15.68
C THR A 32 -6.96 -0.90 -15.95
N SER A 33 -8.15 -0.97 -15.34
CA SER A 33 -9.26 -0.04 -15.55
C SER A 33 -9.54 0.87 -14.35
N ASN A 34 -9.11 0.49 -13.15
CA ASN A 34 -9.48 1.17 -11.91
C ASN A 34 -8.34 1.95 -11.24
N TRP A 35 -7.26 2.27 -11.99
CA TRP A 35 -6.07 2.95 -11.48
C TRP A 35 -6.38 4.16 -10.60
N VAL A 36 -7.20 5.10 -11.06
CA VAL A 36 -7.48 6.36 -10.35
C VAL A 36 -8.12 6.12 -8.98
N GLN A 37 -9.10 5.22 -8.91
CA GLN A 37 -9.78 4.91 -7.65
C GLN A 37 -8.85 4.14 -6.71
N TRP A 38 -8.11 3.18 -7.25
CA TRP A 38 -7.18 2.36 -6.48
C TRP A 38 -6.01 3.19 -5.92
N SER A 39 -5.41 4.06 -6.74
CA SER A 39 -4.26 4.88 -6.34
C SER A 39 -4.66 5.85 -5.22
N SER A 40 -5.85 6.46 -5.32
CA SER A 40 -6.40 7.31 -4.25
C SER A 40 -6.59 6.56 -2.94
N GLN A 41 -7.10 5.31 -2.97
CA GLN A 41 -7.22 4.49 -1.76
C GLN A 41 -5.85 4.13 -1.15
N MET A 42 -4.87 3.82 -2.00
CA MET A 42 -3.52 3.49 -1.56
C MET A 42 -2.81 4.70 -0.96
N GLU A 43 -2.89 5.87 -1.59
CA GLU A 43 -2.32 7.13 -1.07
C GLU A 43 -2.91 7.48 0.30
N ASN A 44 -4.22 7.34 0.46
CA ASN A 44 -4.89 7.54 1.74
C ASN A 44 -4.41 6.54 2.81
N TYR A 45 -4.25 5.27 2.44
CA TYR A 45 -3.69 4.25 3.34
C TYR A 45 -2.27 4.62 3.80
N LEU A 46 -1.40 4.99 2.87
CA LEU A 46 -0.01 5.35 3.17
C LEU A 46 0.05 6.59 4.04
N THR A 47 -0.77 7.60 3.75
CA THR A 47 -0.86 8.82 4.55
C THR A 47 -1.29 8.52 5.99
N ALA A 48 -2.33 7.69 6.18
CA ALA A 48 -2.79 7.28 7.50
C ALA A 48 -1.72 6.53 8.31
N ARG A 49 -0.81 5.82 7.64
CA ARG A 49 0.32 5.10 8.26
C ARG A 49 1.62 5.91 8.34
N GLN A 50 1.62 7.18 7.92
CA GLN A 50 2.82 8.02 7.84
C GLN A 50 3.91 7.46 6.90
N TYR A 51 3.48 6.79 5.82
CA TYR A 51 4.32 6.20 4.77
C TYR A 51 4.29 7.05 3.48
N GLY A 52 3.87 8.31 3.55
CA GLY A 52 3.76 9.19 2.38
C GLY A 52 5.09 9.43 1.65
N ASP A 53 6.21 9.28 2.37
CA ASP A 53 7.56 9.32 1.82
C ASP A 53 7.85 8.22 0.78
N LEU A 54 7.11 7.10 0.82
CA LEU A 54 7.24 6.01 -0.17
C LEU A 54 6.71 6.38 -1.57
N LEU A 55 5.89 7.43 -1.69
CA LEU A 55 5.36 7.91 -2.98
C LEU A 55 6.37 8.77 -3.75
N MET A 56 7.52 9.07 -3.15
CA MET A 56 8.60 9.83 -3.77
C MET A 56 9.83 8.94 -3.97
N PRO A 57 10.67 9.25 -4.98
CA PRO A 57 11.91 8.52 -5.17
C PRO A 57 12.83 8.72 -3.96
N PRO A 58 13.20 7.65 -3.22
CA PRO A 58 14.02 7.77 -2.03
C PRO A 58 15.50 7.97 -2.40
N SER A 59 16.22 8.77 -1.61
CA SER A 59 17.69 8.87 -1.74
C SER A 59 18.38 7.58 -1.30
N GLU A 60 19.63 7.38 -1.74
CA GLU A 60 20.43 6.19 -1.36
C GLU A 60 20.70 6.08 0.14
N GLU A 61 20.75 7.21 0.85
CA GLU A 61 20.88 7.23 2.31
C GLU A 61 19.59 6.73 2.98
N VAL A 62 18.45 7.27 2.54
CA VAL A 62 17.12 6.88 3.06
C VAL A 62 16.86 5.39 2.84
N LYS A 63 17.19 4.85 1.65
CA LYS A 63 17.06 3.42 1.33
C LYS A 63 17.78 2.50 2.31
N ARG A 64 18.89 2.94 2.91
CA ARG A 64 19.68 2.15 3.86
C ARG A 64 19.11 2.19 5.28
N SER A 65 18.27 3.17 5.59
CA SER A 65 17.68 3.29 6.92
C SER A 65 16.82 2.06 7.25
N PRO A 66 16.90 1.52 8.49
CA PRO A 66 16.03 0.42 8.91
C PRO A 66 14.55 0.77 8.81
N GLU A 67 14.19 2.01 9.17
CA GLU A 67 12.82 2.51 9.13
C GLU A 67 12.25 2.48 7.71
N PHE A 68 12.97 3.04 6.72
CA PHE A 68 12.53 3.01 5.33
C PHE A 68 12.36 1.58 4.81
N ARG A 69 13.32 0.69 5.10
CA ARG A 69 13.24 -0.71 4.66
C ARG A 69 12.02 -1.42 5.23
N GLN A 70 11.68 -1.16 6.50
CA GLN A 70 10.48 -1.68 7.13
C GLN A 70 9.22 -1.14 6.44
N LYS A 71 9.10 0.19 6.27
CA LYS A 71 7.97 0.82 5.56
C LYS A 71 7.79 0.26 4.16
N ASN A 72 8.87 0.23 3.38
CA ASN A 72 8.91 -0.30 2.01
C ASN A 72 8.47 -1.76 1.95
N SER A 73 8.97 -2.63 2.85
CA SER A 73 8.55 -4.04 2.89
C SER A 73 7.07 -4.21 3.25
N SER A 74 6.55 -3.42 4.18
CA SER A 74 5.15 -3.45 4.61
C SER A 74 4.23 -3.00 3.48
N ALA A 75 4.56 -1.91 2.81
CA ALA A 75 3.81 -1.39 1.68
C ALA A 75 3.87 -2.33 0.46
N LEU A 76 5.01 -2.98 0.21
CA LEU A 76 5.11 -4.03 -0.82
C LEU A 76 4.21 -5.22 -0.50
N ALA A 77 4.21 -5.72 0.74
CA ALA A 77 3.34 -6.83 1.12
C ALA A 77 1.86 -6.48 0.90
N LEU A 78 1.46 -5.24 1.17
CA LEU A 78 0.12 -4.75 0.83
C LEU A 78 -0.14 -4.73 -0.67
N LEU A 79 0.80 -4.21 -1.49
CA LEU A 79 0.69 -4.22 -2.96
C LEU A 79 0.41 -5.63 -3.48
N TRP A 80 1.20 -6.62 -3.05
CA TRP A 80 1.00 -8.02 -3.43
C TRP A 80 -0.40 -8.54 -3.09
N GLY A 81 -0.99 -8.09 -1.99
CA GLY A 81 -2.35 -8.49 -1.58
C GLY A 81 -3.48 -7.80 -2.34
N CYS A 82 -3.22 -6.67 -3.00
CA CYS A 82 -4.26 -5.83 -3.60
C CYS A 82 -4.06 -5.57 -5.10
N VAL A 83 -3.21 -6.33 -5.78
CA VAL A 83 -2.99 -6.25 -7.23
C VAL A 83 -3.48 -7.52 -7.93
N SER A 84 -4.13 -7.38 -9.09
CA SER A 84 -4.64 -8.52 -9.88
C SER A 84 -3.51 -9.41 -10.41
N THR A 85 -3.86 -10.67 -10.68
CA THR A 85 -2.92 -11.66 -11.22
C THR A 85 -2.35 -11.25 -12.57
N GLU A 86 -3.10 -10.47 -13.35
CA GLU A 86 -2.68 -9.92 -14.65
C GLU A 86 -1.50 -8.94 -14.55
N LEU A 87 -1.24 -8.40 -13.36
CA LEU A 87 -0.19 -7.42 -13.10
C LEU A 87 0.95 -8.01 -12.26
N GLU A 88 0.96 -9.32 -12.00
CA GLU A 88 1.98 -9.99 -11.20
C GLU A 88 3.39 -9.84 -11.77
N GLU A 89 3.54 -9.86 -13.11
CA GLU A 89 4.83 -9.65 -13.76
C GLU A 89 5.46 -8.30 -13.36
N VAL A 90 4.63 -7.25 -13.26
CA VAL A 90 5.07 -5.91 -12.83
C VAL A 90 5.59 -5.92 -11.39
N LEU A 91 4.93 -6.69 -10.52
CA LEU A 91 5.35 -6.86 -9.13
C LEU A 91 6.66 -7.64 -9.03
N LEU A 92 6.84 -8.68 -9.86
CA LEU A 92 8.06 -9.49 -9.88
C LEU A 92 9.27 -8.68 -10.34
N ASP A 93 9.11 -7.86 -11.38
CA ASP A 93 10.17 -7.01 -11.94
C ASP A 93 10.61 -5.91 -10.98
N ASN A 94 9.73 -5.46 -10.08
CA ASN A 94 9.96 -4.32 -9.18
C ASN A 94 9.93 -4.68 -7.69
N LYS A 95 10.04 -5.97 -7.34
CA LYS A 95 9.80 -6.55 -6.00
C LYS A 95 10.58 -5.97 -4.83
N THR A 96 11.61 -5.15 -5.07
CA THR A 96 12.48 -4.58 -4.02
C THR A 96 12.09 -3.15 -3.63
N SER A 97 11.29 -2.45 -4.44
CA SER A 97 10.94 -1.06 -4.21
C SER A 97 9.45 -0.83 -4.43
N PHE A 98 8.79 -0.33 -3.38
CA PHE A 98 7.41 0.13 -3.46
C PHE A 98 7.28 1.23 -4.51
N TYR A 99 8.14 2.25 -4.46
CA TYR A 99 8.10 3.39 -5.39
C TYR A 99 8.20 2.96 -6.86
N ASN A 100 9.18 2.11 -7.20
CA ASN A 100 9.33 1.63 -8.58
C ASN A 100 8.11 0.80 -9.02
N THR A 101 7.58 -0.04 -8.13
CA THR A 101 6.38 -0.84 -8.42
C THR A 101 5.16 0.06 -8.63
N TRP A 102 4.97 1.04 -7.77
CA TRP A 102 3.91 2.05 -7.86
C TRP A 102 3.96 2.80 -9.20
N GLU A 103 5.14 3.29 -9.58
CA GLU A 103 5.34 3.99 -10.84
C GLU A 103 5.10 3.08 -12.06
N ALA A 104 5.59 1.83 -12.02
CA ALA A 104 5.39 0.86 -13.09
C ALA A 104 3.90 0.51 -13.28
N LEU A 105 3.17 0.29 -12.18
CA LEU A 105 1.72 0.06 -12.21
C LEU A 105 0.98 1.29 -12.77
N GLY A 106 1.37 2.50 -12.36
CA GLY A 106 0.79 3.74 -12.89
C GLY A 106 1.09 3.94 -14.38
N ASN A 107 2.26 3.51 -14.84
CA ASN A 107 2.60 3.53 -16.26
C ASN A 107 1.77 2.55 -17.09
N ILE A 108 1.40 1.39 -16.55
CA ILE A 108 0.63 0.38 -17.28
C ILE A 108 -0.87 0.68 -17.19
N CYS A 109 -1.38 0.93 -15.99
CA CYS A 109 -2.80 1.12 -15.73
C CYS A 109 -3.24 2.57 -15.96
N GLY A 110 -2.40 3.55 -15.62
CA GLY A 110 -2.70 4.98 -15.79
C GLY A 110 -2.53 5.50 -17.22
N LYS A 111 -1.63 4.93 -18.04
CA LYS A 111 -1.48 5.35 -19.46
C LYS A 111 -2.68 4.97 -20.32
N LYS A 112 -3.40 3.88 -20.02
CA LYS A 112 -4.68 3.57 -20.69
C LYS A 112 -5.73 4.66 -20.48
N PHE A 113 -5.66 5.39 -19.36
CA PHE A 113 -6.55 6.52 -19.07
C PHE A 113 -6.08 7.82 -19.74
N ASN A 114 -4.76 8.03 -19.82
CA ASN A 114 -4.15 9.26 -20.37
C ASN A 114 -3.95 9.27 -21.89
N SER A 115 -4.09 8.13 -22.58
CA SER A 115 -3.93 8.05 -24.04
C SER A 115 -4.96 8.86 -24.84
N HIS A 116 -6.04 9.32 -24.20
CA HIS A 116 -7.05 10.18 -24.85
C HIS A 116 -7.05 11.64 -24.35
N HIS A 117 -6.31 11.99 -23.29
CA HIS A 117 -6.40 13.32 -22.65
C HIS A 117 -5.13 14.18 -22.75
N LEU A 118 -3.97 13.57 -23.06
CA LEU A 118 -2.71 14.32 -23.14
C LEU A 118 -2.42 14.99 -24.51
N ARG A 119 -3.27 14.81 -25.53
CA ARG A 119 -3.19 15.62 -26.76
C ARG A 119 -3.76 17.04 -26.59
N ASP A 120 -4.70 17.24 -25.66
CA ASP A 120 -5.37 18.53 -25.53
C ASP A 120 -4.62 19.52 -24.63
N LEU A 121 -3.82 19.02 -23.67
CA LEU A 121 -3.08 19.90 -22.74
C LEU A 121 -1.73 20.40 -23.29
N LEU A 122 -1.20 19.78 -24.35
CA LEU A 122 0.02 20.26 -25.02
C LEU A 122 -0.26 21.20 -26.19
N CYS A 123 -1.52 21.34 -26.64
CA CYS A 123 -1.89 22.23 -27.76
C CYS A 123 -2.38 23.63 -27.34
N VAL A 124 -2.64 23.87 -26.04
CA VAL A 124 -3.14 25.18 -25.54
C VAL A 124 -2.02 26.14 -25.12
N ARG A 125 -0.75 25.75 -25.31
CA ARG A 125 0.42 26.59 -25.01
C ARG A 125 1.43 26.72 -26.16
N SER A 126 0.94 26.68 -27.40
CA SER A 126 1.71 27.09 -28.59
C SER A 126 1.34 28.52 -29.00
#